data_AF-A0A383E2F7-F1
#
_entry.id   AF-A0A383E2F7-F1
#
_cell.length_a   1.000
_cell.length_b   1.000
_cell.length_c   1.000
_cell.angle_alpha   90.00
_cell.angle_beta   90.00
_cell.angle_gamma   90.00
#
_symmetry.space_group_name_H-M   'P 1'
#
loop_
_entity.id
_entity.type
_entity.pdbx_description
1 polymer ?
#
loop_
_entity_poly.entity_id
_entity_poly.type
_entity_poly.pdbx_seq_one_letter_code
_entity_poly.pdbx_strand_id
1 'polypeptide(L)' 'MINQIELMEVVEQYRDDGVVVPTMTGSRGWNAVSNNKNRDIPLGGAMGKASSFALGVALAQPDKRVIIFDG' A
#
# COMPACT_ATOMS: atom_id res chain seq x y z
N MET A 1 -11.27 -6.51 -17.17
CA MET A 1 -11.04 -5.74 -15.93
C MET A 1 -10.08 -6.57 -15.10
N ILE A 2 -8.99 -5.99 -14.59
CA ILE A 2 -8.01 -6.75 -13.79
C ILE A 2 -8.63 -7.03 -12.41
N ASN A 3 -8.45 -8.26 -11.89
CA ASN A 3 -8.90 -8.61 -10.53
C ASN A 3 -8.00 -7.91 -9.50
N GLN A 4 -8.61 -7.23 -8.52
CA GLN A 4 -7.88 -6.49 -7.49
C GLN A 4 -6.94 -7.38 -6.67
N ILE A 5 -7.40 -8.57 -6.26
CA ILE A 5 -6.61 -9.47 -5.41
C ILE A 5 -5.44 -10.03 -6.22
N GLU A 6 -5.67 -10.49 -7.45
CA GLU A 6 -4.59 -10.99 -8.32
C GLU A 6 -3.53 -9.92 -8.58
N LEU A 7 -3.93 -8.67 -8.80
CA LEU A 7 -2.99 -7.55 -8.91
C LEU A 7 -2.17 -7.36 -7.63
N MET A 8 -2.83 -7.41 -6.47
CA MET A 8 -2.18 -7.25 -5.18
C MET A 8 -1.21 -8.41 -4.88
N GLU A 9 -1.56 -9.64 -5.25
CA GLU A 9 -0.67 -10.81 -5.12
C GLU A 9 0.61 -10.62 -5.93
N VAL A 10 0.51 -10.10 -7.15
CA VAL A 10 1.68 -9.74 -7.96
C VAL A 10 2.49 -8.64 -7.28
N VAL A 11 1.85 -7.59 -6.74
CA VAL A 11 2.59 -6.53 -6.03
C VAL A 11 3.31 -7.04 -4.79
N GLU A 12 2.70 -7.93 -4.00
CA GLU A 12 3.34 -8.54 -2.83
C GLU A 12 4.58 -9.36 -3.21
N GLN A 13 4.61 -10.00 -4.39
CA GLN A 13 5.81 -10.71 -4.90
C GLN A 13 7.01 -9.77 -5.12
N TYR A 14 6.77 -8.49 -5.45
CA TYR A 14 7.81 -7.50 -5.74
C TYR A 14 7.99 -6.43 -4.66
N ARG A 15 7.25 -6.55 -3.55
CA ARG A 15 7.24 -5.58 -2.46
C ARG A 15 8.60 -5.45 -1.76
N ASP A 16 9.39 -6.52 -1.71
CA ASP A 16 10.60 -6.64 -0.88
C ASP A 16 10.32 -6.17 0.57
N ASP A 17 11.13 -5.26 1.11
CA ASP A 17 10.96 -4.67 2.44
C ASP A 17 10.22 -3.32 2.43
N GLY A 18 9.55 -3.03 1.32
CA GLY A 18 8.80 -1.80 1.10
C GLY A 18 7.63 -1.60 2.06
N VAL A 19 7.24 -0.34 2.20
CA VAL A 19 6.07 0.09 2.98
C VAL A 19 4.88 0.21 2.04
N VAL A 20 3.74 -0.36 2.45
CA VAL A 20 2.51 -0.28 1.66
C VAL A 20 1.48 0.57 2.39
N VAL A 21 0.91 1.55 1.68
CA VAL A 21 -0.14 2.45 2.17
C VAL A 21 -1.44 2.11 1.45
N PRO A 22 -2.20 1.11 1.89
CA PRO A 22 -3.46 0.78 1.26
C PRO A 22 -4.57 1.65 1.82
N THR A 23 -5.48 2.14 0.96
CA THR A 23 -6.63 2.96 1.35
C THR A 23 -7.95 2.20 1.22
N MET A 24 -8.94 2.49 2.06
CA MET A 24 -10.36 2.09 1.90
C MET A 24 -10.56 0.61 1.45
N THR A 25 -11.11 0.39 0.24
CA THR A 25 -11.33 -0.94 -0.34
C THR A 25 -10.02 -1.66 -0.65
N GLY A 26 -8.98 -0.89 -1.01
CA GLY A 26 -7.61 -1.35 -1.12
C GLY A 26 -7.07 -1.93 0.19
N SER A 27 -7.36 -1.33 1.35
CA SER A 27 -6.97 -1.85 2.67
C SER A 27 -7.58 -3.22 2.96
N ARG A 28 -8.82 -3.45 2.54
CA ARG A 28 -9.47 -4.76 2.73
C ARG A 28 -8.82 -5.84 1.88
N GLY A 29 -8.60 -5.56 0.59
CA GLY A 29 -7.93 -6.49 -0.32
C GLY A 29 -6.49 -6.77 0.12
N TRP A 30 -5.74 -5.71 0.45
CA TRP A 30 -4.34 -5.85 0.85
C TRP A 30 -4.15 -6.65 2.14
N ASN A 31 -5.06 -6.52 3.12
CA ASN A 31 -4.99 -7.29 4.37
C ASN A 31 -5.10 -8.82 4.13
N ALA A 32 -5.79 -9.24 3.06
CA ALA A 32 -5.88 -10.64 2.68
C ALA A 32 -4.62 -11.18 1.99
N VAL A 33 -3.82 -10.29 1.39
CA VAL A 33 -2.65 -10.65 0.56
C VAL A 33 -1.33 -10.46 1.28
N SER A 34 -1.20 -9.41 2.11
CA SER A 34 0.09 -9.06 2.71
C SER A 34 0.60 -10.13 3.69
N ASN A 35 1.86 -10.51 3.51
CA ASN A 35 2.58 -11.39 4.41
C ASN A 35 3.37 -10.64 5.48
N ASN A 36 3.43 -9.30 5.42
CA ASN A 36 4.16 -8.47 6.38
C ASN A 36 3.38 -7.22 6.81
N LYS A 37 2.39 -7.44 7.69
CA LYS A 37 1.52 -6.36 8.19
C LYS A 37 2.26 -5.26 8.95
N ASN A 38 3.48 -5.53 9.43
CA ASN A 38 4.29 -4.54 10.14
C ASN A 38 4.85 -3.43 9.23
N ARG A 39 4.81 -3.58 7.90
CA ARG A 39 5.11 -2.47 6.97
C ARG A 39 3.88 -1.99 6.20
N ASP A 40 2.69 -2.32 6.68
CA ASP A 40 1.46 -1.78 6.11
C ASP A 40 0.97 -0.60 6.97
N ILE A 41 0.63 0.50 6.31
CA ILE A 41 0.04 1.68 6.95
C ILE A 41 -1.38 1.85 6.38
N PRO A 42 -2.39 1.12 6.91
CA PRO A 42 -3.75 1.23 6.43
C PRO A 42 -4.30 2.63 6.74
N LEU A 43 -4.63 3.37 5.69
CA LEU A 43 -5.07 4.76 5.80
C LEU A 43 -6.60 4.86 5.66
N GLY A 44 -7.27 5.25 6.74
CA GLY A 44 -8.72 5.48 6.78
C GLY A 44 -9.06 6.97 6.71
N GLY A 45 -10.14 7.32 6.01
CA GLY A 45 -10.68 8.69 5.99
C GLY A 45 -9.83 9.74 5.24
N ALA A 46 -8.83 9.31 4.47
CA ALA A 46 -7.88 10.18 3.78
C ALA A 46 -8.11 10.25 2.26
N MET A 47 -9.37 10.20 1.82
CA MET A 47 -9.74 10.26 0.40
C MET A 47 -9.16 11.54 -0.24
N GLY A 48 -8.45 11.39 -1.36
CA GLY A 48 -7.79 12.50 -2.06
C GLY A 48 -6.54 13.07 -1.36
N LYS A 49 -6.05 12.42 -0.29
CA LYS A 49 -4.84 12.83 0.45
C LYS A 49 -3.83 11.70 0.64
N ALA A 50 -4.18 10.47 0.31
CA ALA A 50 -3.32 9.32 0.53
C ALA A 50 -1.99 9.41 -0.24
N SER A 51 -1.99 9.90 -1.47
CA SER A 51 -0.78 10.17 -2.25
C SER A 51 0.16 11.17 -1.56
N SER A 52 -0.36 12.24 -0.97
CA SER A 52 0.43 13.21 -0.19
C SER A 52 1.04 12.57 1.07
N PHE A 53 0.27 11.72 1.75
CA PHE A 53 0.77 10.97 2.90
C PHE A 53 1.88 9.99 2.50
N ALA A 54 1.66 9.17 1.47
CA ALA A 54 2.65 8.22 0.97
C ALA A 54 3.94 8.90 0.49
N LEU A 55 3.83 10.08 -0.14
CA LEU A 55 5.01 10.90 -0.47
C LEU A 55 5.78 11.31 0.79
N GLY A 56 5.08 11.75 1.85
CA GLY A 56 5.72 12.06 3.13
C GLY A 56 6.47 10.87 3.71
N VAL A 57 5.90 9.66 3.63
CA VAL A 57 6.57 8.42 4.05
C VAL A 57 7.82 8.16 3.21
N ALA A 58 7.74 8.32 1.88
CA ALA A 58 8.87 8.11 0.98
C ALA A 58 10.02 9.09 1.26
N LEU A 59 9.68 10.36 1.55
CA LEU A 59 10.67 11.36 1.93
C LEU A 59 11.31 11.06 3.29
N ALA A 60 10.54 10.54 4.25
CA ALA A 60 11.04 10.17 5.57
C ALA A 60 11.86 8.87 5.56
N GLN A 61 11.68 8.01 4.55
CA GLN A 61 12.35 6.71 4.40
C GLN A 61 12.93 6.59 2.98
N PRO A 62 13.96 7.38 2.63
CA PRO A 62 14.47 7.48 1.26
C PRO A 62 15.00 6.16 0.69
N ASP A 63 15.44 5.25 1.55
CA ASP A 63 15.99 3.94 1.17
C ASP A 63 14.91 2.84 1.07
N LYS A 64 13.64 3.16 1.27
CA LYS A 64 12.53 2.20 1.23
C LYS A 64 11.58 2.54 0.10
N ARG A 65 11.18 1.50 -0.66
CA ARG A 65 10.08 1.63 -1.60
C ARG A 65 8.79 1.91 -0.82
N VAL A 66 8.01 2.87 -1.31
CA VAL A 66 6.66 3.14 -0.81
C VAL A 66 5.67 2.86 -1.92
N ILE A 67 4.73 1.96 -1.66
CA ILE A 67 3.68 1.53 -2.58
C ILE A 67 2.36 2.04 -2.01
N ILE A 68 1.51 2.62 -2.85
CA ILE A 68 0.19 3.11 -2.44
C ILE A 68 -0.89 2.46 -3.30
N PHE A 69 -1.94 1.96 -2.66
CA PHE A 69 -3.19 1.60 -3.33
C PHE A 69 -4.22 2.70 -3.06
N ASP A 70 -4.23 3.68 -3.95
CA ASP A 70 -5.19 4.80 -3.97
C ASP A 70 -6.30 4.47 -4.98
N GLY A 71 -7.53 4.87 -4.64
CA GLY A 71 -8.75 4.52 -5.37
C GLY A 71 -9.04 5.39 -6.59
#